data_AF-A0A6G0ADG6-F1
#
_entry.id   AF-A0A6G0ADG6-F1
#
_cell.length_a   1.000
_cell.length_b   1.000
_cell.length_c   1.000
_cell.angle_alpha   90.00
_cell.angle_beta   90.00
_cell.angle_gamma   90.00
#
_symmetry.space_group_name_H-M   'P 1'
#
loop_
_entity.id
_entity.type
_entity.pdbx_description
1 polymer ?
#
loop_
_entity_poly.entity_id
_entity_poly.type
_entity_poly.pdbx_seq_one_letter_code
_entity_poly.pdbx_strand_id
1 'polypeptide(L)'
;MDEVKGFLASSGGFYKSTNGGVSWYENNDLNQEFSSVFTTNISLPAEGKGFVAGGKMLLAKTTNEGESWRRTIVNADLFNVYFKDEQNGFINSTDLIYTTNDGGQSLDTILTFPYNEIFSMEGMTFTDSLNGFIGTLPARIYKTTNGGQGWHRTNITGLVDSSWVIIKFFFLTKDIGWAISNKRIMKTNDGGENWFVLYK
;
A
#
# COMPACT_ATOMS: atom_id res chain seq x y z
N MET A 1 -14.23 -17.20 0.97
CA MET A 1 -13.59 -16.32 1.95
C MET A 1 -14.14 -16.75 3.29
N ASP A 2 -13.38 -17.50 4.06
CA ASP A 2 -13.79 -17.96 5.39
C ASP A 2 -13.85 -16.74 6.31
N GLU A 3 -15.07 -16.28 6.65
CA GLU A 3 -15.38 -14.96 7.26
C GLU A 3 -14.77 -14.74 8.66
N VAL A 4 -14.01 -15.70 9.16
CA VAL A 4 -13.48 -15.71 10.52
C VAL A 4 -11.97 -15.43 10.60
N LYS A 5 -11.21 -15.47 9.50
CA LYS A 5 -9.75 -15.25 9.58
C LYS A 5 -9.38 -13.81 9.24
N GLY A 6 -8.50 -13.21 10.05
CA GLY A 6 -8.05 -11.83 9.87
C GLY A 6 -6.60 -11.63 10.30
N PHE A 7 -5.96 -10.60 9.74
CA PHE A 7 -4.61 -10.17 10.13
C PHE A 7 -4.63 -8.70 10.51
N LEU A 8 -3.85 -8.35 11.52
CA LEU A 8 -3.63 -6.97 11.95
C LEU A 8 -2.13 -6.73 12.04
N ALA A 9 -1.68 -5.65 11.41
CA ALA A 9 -0.32 -5.17 11.45
C ALA A 9 -0.29 -3.78 12.09
N SER A 10 0.60 -3.57 13.05
CA SER A 10 0.79 -2.28 13.71
C SER A 10 2.22 -2.14 14.20
N SER A 11 2.60 -0.94 14.67
CA SER A 11 3.87 -0.73 15.37
C SER A 11 4.02 -1.58 16.65
N GLY A 12 2.91 -2.06 17.21
CA GLY A 12 2.88 -2.94 18.38
C GLY A 12 3.06 -4.42 18.06
N GLY A 13 3.07 -4.81 16.78
CA GLY A 13 3.29 -6.18 16.35
C GLY A 13 2.32 -6.64 15.26
N PHE A 14 2.50 -7.90 14.86
CA PHE A 14 1.64 -8.62 13.93
C PHE A 14 0.74 -9.62 14.66
N TYR A 15 -0.55 -9.61 14.35
CA TYR A 15 -1.58 -10.42 15.00
C TYR A 15 -2.46 -11.15 13.99
N LYS A 16 -2.96 -12.32 14.39
CA LYS A 16 -3.92 -13.13 13.63
C LYS A 16 -5.19 -13.35 14.44
N SER A 17 -6.32 -13.33 13.76
CA SER A 17 -7.62 -13.76 14.28
C SER A 17 -8.12 -14.96 13.50
N THR A 18 -8.86 -15.84 14.17
CA THR A 18 -9.54 -17.01 13.61
C THR A 18 -11.03 -17.03 13.94
N ASN A 19 -11.58 -15.93 14.46
CA ASN A 19 -12.96 -15.81 14.91
C ASN A 19 -13.59 -14.44 14.57
N GLY A 20 -13.27 -13.89 13.40
CA GLY A 20 -13.91 -12.69 12.84
C GLY A 20 -13.46 -11.41 13.54
N GLY A 21 -12.24 -11.40 14.09
CA GLY A 21 -11.69 -10.26 14.82
C GLY A 21 -12.17 -10.14 16.26
N VAL A 22 -12.89 -11.13 16.79
CA VAL A 22 -13.34 -11.17 18.20
C VAL A 22 -12.16 -11.32 19.16
N SER A 23 -11.17 -12.14 18.81
CA SER A 23 -9.89 -12.21 19.52
C SER A 23 -8.70 -12.24 18.55
N TRP A 24 -7.56 -11.81 19.07
CA TRP A 24 -6.31 -11.66 18.33
C TRP A 24 -5.16 -12.30 19.10
N TYR A 25 -4.31 -13.03 18.38
CA TYR A 25 -3.13 -13.69 18.93
C TYR A 25 -1.89 -13.17 18.22
N GLU A 26 -0.80 -12.96 18.97
CA GLU A 26 0.47 -12.55 18.40
C GLU A 26 1.03 -13.62 17.46
N ASN A 27 1.58 -13.18 16.35
CA ASN A 27 2.31 -14.02 15.43
C ASN A 27 3.81 -13.92 15.73
N ASN A 28 4.35 -14.93 16.40
CA ASN A 28 5.72 -14.92 16.86
C ASN A 28 6.76 -15.01 15.73
N ASP A 29 6.40 -15.46 14.53
CA ASP A 29 7.35 -15.61 13.42
C ASP A 29 7.82 -14.25 12.88
N LEU A 30 6.91 -13.27 12.80
CA LEU A 30 7.27 -11.89 12.43
C LEU A 30 7.72 -11.04 13.63
N ASN A 31 7.22 -11.31 14.84
CA ASN A 31 7.53 -10.50 16.03
C ASN A 31 8.86 -10.86 16.72
N GLN A 32 9.37 -12.09 16.62
CA GLN A 32 10.58 -12.51 17.37
C GLN A 32 11.87 -11.79 16.94
N GLU A 33 11.96 -11.31 15.71
CA GLU A 33 13.20 -10.70 15.20
C GLU A 33 13.23 -9.18 15.37
N PHE A 34 12.12 -8.55 15.76
CA PHE A 34 12.05 -7.11 15.91
C PHE A 34 11.32 -6.71 17.19
N SER A 35 12.02 -6.04 18.09
CA SER A 35 11.45 -5.39 19.30
C SER A 35 10.33 -4.38 19.00
N SER A 36 10.16 -4.03 17.72
CA SER A 36 9.03 -3.30 17.14
C SER A 36 9.00 -3.62 15.65
N VAL A 37 7.96 -4.30 15.16
CA VAL A 37 7.76 -4.49 13.73
C VAL A 37 7.00 -3.26 13.21
N PHE A 38 7.59 -2.48 12.31
CA PHE A 38 6.85 -1.41 11.61
C PHE A 38 6.13 -1.99 10.39
N THR A 39 5.42 -3.12 10.55
CA THR A 39 4.57 -3.61 9.46
C THR A 39 3.41 -2.64 9.32
N THR A 40 3.34 -1.99 8.17
CA THR A 40 2.35 -0.94 7.91
C THR A 40 1.16 -1.49 7.14
N ASN A 41 1.37 -2.47 6.25
CA ASN A 41 0.31 -2.97 5.37
C ASN A 41 0.45 -4.45 5.03
N ILE A 42 -0.69 -5.06 4.69
CA ILE A 42 -0.84 -6.45 4.28
C ILE A 42 -1.69 -6.54 3.01
N SER A 43 -1.33 -7.46 2.11
CA SER A 43 -2.11 -7.83 0.93
C SER A 43 -2.43 -9.32 0.96
N LEU A 44 -3.68 -9.69 0.68
CA LEU A 44 -4.18 -11.07 0.71
C LEU A 44 -4.74 -11.45 -0.67
N PRO A 45 -3.90 -11.78 -1.66
CA PRO A 45 -4.35 -11.97 -3.05
C PRO A 45 -5.09 -13.30 -3.28
N ALA A 46 -4.93 -14.28 -2.38
CA ALA A 46 -5.56 -15.60 -2.49
C ALA A 46 -5.72 -16.24 -1.10
N GLU A 47 -6.57 -17.27 -1.02
CA GLU A 47 -6.77 -18.01 0.22
C GLU A 47 -5.46 -18.61 0.75
N GLY A 48 -5.22 -18.39 2.04
CA GLY A 48 -4.00 -18.83 2.72
C GLY A 48 -2.70 -18.18 2.26
N LYS A 49 -2.74 -17.19 1.37
CA LYS A 49 -1.57 -16.49 0.83
C LYS A 49 -1.64 -15.02 1.17
N GLY A 50 -0.52 -14.48 1.62
CA GLY A 50 -0.46 -13.11 2.09
C GLY A 50 0.93 -12.54 1.98
N PHE A 51 0.99 -11.22 1.91
CA PHE A 51 2.20 -10.43 1.77
C PHE A 51 2.17 -9.29 2.76
N VAL A 52 3.26 -9.10 3.50
CA VAL A 52 3.42 -7.97 4.42
C VAL A 52 4.60 -7.14 3.99
N ALA A 53 4.45 -5.81 4.10
CA ALA A 53 5.51 -4.85 3.90
C ALA A 53 5.61 -3.89 5.09
N GLY A 54 6.82 -3.41 5.37
CA GLY A 54 7.04 -2.50 6.47
C GLY A 54 8.47 -1.98 6.61
N GLY A 55 8.69 -1.23 7.68
CA GLY A 55 10.02 -0.77 8.08
C GLY A 55 10.92 -1.93 8.54
N LYS A 56 12.21 -1.61 8.72
CA LYS A 56 13.30 -2.59 8.87
C LYS A 56 13.42 -3.49 7.64
N MET A 57 13.14 -2.92 6.47
CA MET A 57 13.27 -3.58 5.18
C MET A 57 12.43 -4.87 5.04
N LEU A 58 11.27 -4.92 5.69
CA LEU A 58 10.45 -6.12 5.74
C LEU A 58 9.61 -6.24 4.46
N LEU A 59 9.89 -7.29 3.69
CA LEU A 59 8.93 -7.91 2.77
C LEU A 59 8.85 -9.39 3.15
N ALA A 60 7.65 -9.90 3.43
CA ALA A 60 7.47 -11.31 3.73
C ALA A 60 6.20 -11.88 3.11
N LYS A 61 6.25 -13.16 2.76
CA LYS A 61 5.17 -13.92 2.13
C LYS A 61 4.80 -15.13 2.97
N THR A 62 3.50 -15.37 3.14
CA THR A 62 2.97 -16.63 3.65
C THR A 62 2.27 -17.43 2.55
N THR A 63 2.27 -18.75 2.70
CA THR A 63 1.53 -19.69 1.84
C THR A 63 0.69 -20.70 2.63
N ASN A 64 0.66 -20.55 3.95
CA ASN A 64 0.03 -21.43 4.93
C ASN A 64 -0.79 -20.61 5.93
N GLU A 65 -1.59 -19.68 5.43
CA GLU A 65 -2.49 -18.86 6.23
C GLU A 65 -1.81 -18.06 7.35
N GLY A 66 -0.57 -17.64 7.14
CA GLY A 66 0.21 -16.89 8.12
C GLY A 66 0.73 -17.71 9.29
N GLU A 67 0.75 -19.05 9.20
CA GLU A 67 1.47 -19.89 10.18
C GLU A 67 2.98 -19.64 10.12
N SER A 68 3.53 -19.44 8.91
CA SER A 68 4.91 -18.99 8.73
C SER A 68 5.06 -18.02 7.55
N TRP A 69 6.14 -17.23 7.60
CA TRP A 69 6.43 -16.13 6.70
C TRP A 69 7.86 -16.21 6.16
N ARG A 70 7.99 -16.41 4.85
CA ARG A 70 9.28 -16.36 4.16
C ARG A 70 9.61 -14.92 3.81
N ARG A 71 10.77 -14.44 4.26
CA ARG A 71 11.25 -13.07 4.03
C ARG A 71 12.01 -12.93 2.72
N THR A 72 11.88 -11.76 2.12
CA THR A 72 12.75 -11.25 1.06
C THR A 72 13.48 -10.04 1.61
N ILE A 73 14.82 -10.06 1.53
CA ILE A 73 15.63 -8.92 1.96
C ILE A 73 15.57 -7.86 0.87
N VAL A 74 15.10 -6.68 1.23
CA VAL A 74 15.10 -5.48 0.38
C VAL A 74 16.05 -4.47 1.01
N ASN A 75 16.61 -3.53 0.24
CA ASN A 75 17.48 -2.48 0.81
C ASN A 75 16.74 -1.14 0.92
N ALA A 76 15.50 -1.18 1.41
CA ALA A 76 14.65 -0.01 1.61
C ALA A 76 13.54 -0.34 2.61
N ASP A 77 13.13 0.64 3.41
CA ASP A 77 11.89 0.55 4.19
C ASP A 77 10.68 0.69 3.26
N LEU A 78 9.68 -0.15 3.50
CA LEU A 78 8.51 -0.28 2.64
C LEU A 78 7.27 0.22 3.39
N PHE A 79 6.36 0.90 2.68
CA PHE A 79 5.16 1.50 3.26
C PHE A 79 3.90 0.74 2.90
N ASN A 80 3.63 0.49 1.63
CA ASN A 80 2.41 -0.19 1.20
C ASN A 80 2.75 -1.38 0.30
N VAL A 81 1.84 -2.34 0.28
CA VAL A 81 1.93 -3.55 -0.54
C VAL A 81 0.58 -3.83 -1.17
N TYR A 82 0.58 -4.15 -2.46
CA TYR A 82 -0.58 -4.59 -3.21
C TYR A 82 -0.17 -5.73 -4.12
N PHE A 83 -0.85 -6.86 -4.04
CA PHE A 83 -0.67 -7.98 -4.96
C PHE A 83 -2.00 -8.22 -5.69
N LYS A 84 -1.98 -8.16 -7.02
CA LYS A 84 -3.17 -8.46 -7.85
C LYS A 84 -3.42 -9.96 -7.98
N ASP A 85 -2.35 -10.73 -7.83
CA ASP A 85 -2.33 -12.19 -7.79
C ASP A 85 -1.11 -12.63 -6.96
N GLU A 86 -0.83 -13.92 -6.89
CA GLU A 86 0.23 -14.46 -6.03
C GLU A 86 1.66 -14.20 -6.51
N GLN A 87 1.81 -13.75 -7.76
CA GLN A 87 3.08 -13.53 -8.44
C GLN A 87 3.34 -12.04 -8.65
N ASN A 88 2.30 -11.27 -8.95
CA ASN A 88 2.42 -9.90 -9.42
C ASN A 88 1.93 -8.90 -8.36
N GLY A 89 2.79 -7.94 -8.03
CA GLY A 89 2.48 -6.93 -7.03
C GLY A 89 3.27 -5.65 -7.18
N PHE A 90 2.80 -4.64 -6.46
CA PHE A 90 3.38 -3.31 -6.31
C PHE A 90 3.69 -3.07 -4.85
N ILE A 91 4.84 -2.48 -4.59
CA ILE A 91 5.29 -2.06 -3.26
C ILE A 91 5.88 -0.66 -3.40
N ASN A 92 5.70 0.23 -2.42
CA ASN A 92 6.41 1.51 -2.42
C ASN A 92 7.28 1.66 -1.16
N SER A 93 8.42 2.32 -1.34
CA SER A 93 9.19 2.96 -0.27
C SER A 93 8.88 4.47 -0.24
N THR A 94 9.64 5.24 0.52
CA THR A 94 9.61 6.71 0.49
C THR A 94 9.90 7.23 -0.91
N ASP A 95 10.83 6.61 -1.63
CA ASP A 95 11.46 7.19 -2.81
C ASP A 95 11.13 6.44 -4.10
N LEU A 96 10.79 5.16 -4.00
CA LEU A 96 10.63 4.29 -5.17
C LEU A 96 9.33 3.48 -5.13
N ILE A 97 8.83 3.17 -6.32
CA ILE A 97 7.80 2.16 -6.53
C ILE A 97 8.48 0.95 -7.15
N TYR A 98 8.23 -0.22 -6.55
CA TYR A 98 8.69 -1.51 -7.00
C TYR A 98 7.54 -2.32 -7.58
N THR A 99 7.87 -3.16 -8.55
CA THR A 99 7.01 -4.22 -9.07
C THR A 99 7.69 -5.57 -8.91
N THR A 100 6.92 -6.64 -8.89
CA THR A 100 7.41 -8.01 -8.91
C THR A 100 6.52 -8.86 -9.80
N ASN A 101 7.07 -9.95 -10.35
CA ASN A 101 6.35 -10.97 -11.11
C ASN A 101 6.65 -12.40 -10.60
N ASP A 102 7.36 -12.54 -9.48
CA ASP A 102 7.79 -13.81 -8.90
C ASP A 102 7.33 -13.99 -7.44
N GLY A 103 6.31 -13.23 -7.05
CA GLY A 103 5.74 -13.26 -5.71
C GLY A 103 6.66 -12.59 -4.70
N GLY A 104 7.29 -11.48 -5.07
CA GLY A 104 8.14 -10.69 -4.19
C GLY A 104 9.45 -11.35 -3.82
N GLN A 105 9.94 -12.33 -4.60
CA GLN A 105 11.28 -12.90 -4.42
C GLN A 105 12.35 -11.95 -4.99
N SER A 106 12.01 -11.22 -6.05
CA SER A 106 12.77 -10.11 -6.58
C SER A 106 11.86 -8.91 -6.85
N LEU A 107 12.46 -7.71 -6.83
CA LEU A 107 11.79 -6.44 -7.03
C LEU A 107 12.49 -5.65 -8.12
N ASP A 108 11.72 -5.18 -9.11
CA ASP A 108 12.17 -4.25 -10.13
C ASP A 108 11.62 -2.85 -9.83
N THR A 109 12.44 -1.81 -10.00
CA THR A 109 11.98 -0.43 -9.86
C THR A 109 11.16 -0.01 -11.08
N ILE A 110 10.01 0.62 -10.86
CA ILE A 110 9.21 1.24 -11.92
C ILE A 110 9.87 2.55 -12.34
N LEU A 111 10.48 2.59 -13.52
CA LEU A 111 11.21 3.78 -14.00
C LEU A 111 10.32 4.82 -14.71
N THR A 112 9.06 4.48 -14.99
CA THR A 112 8.13 5.36 -15.71
C THR A 112 7.41 6.36 -14.80
N PHE A 113 7.62 6.28 -13.48
CA PHE A 113 7.08 7.23 -12.52
C PHE A 113 7.94 8.52 -12.48
N PRO A 114 7.35 9.72 -12.43
CA PRO A 114 8.08 11.00 -12.48
C PRO A 114 8.70 11.38 -11.12
N TYR A 115 9.74 10.64 -10.70
CA TYR A 115 10.38 10.81 -9.39
C TYR A 115 11.02 12.19 -9.16
N ASN A 116 11.47 12.86 -10.21
CA ASN A 116 12.16 14.15 -10.15
C ASN A 116 11.27 15.31 -9.69
N GLU A 117 9.95 15.11 -9.60
CA GLU A 117 9.02 16.15 -9.20
C GLU A 117 8.56 16.03 -7.73
N ILE A 118 9.01 15.01 -7.01
CA ILE A 118 8.52 14.68 -5.67
C ILE A 118 9.66 14.57 -4.64
N PHE A 119 9.31 14.71 -3.37
CA PHE A 119 10.21 14.55 -2.22
C PHE A 119 10.01 13.23 -1.48
N SER A 120 8.78 12.72 -1.45
CA SER A 120 8.44 11.43 -0.83
C SER A 120 7.10 10.89 -1.32
N MET A 121 6.88 9.60 -1.08
CA MET A 121 5.63 8.87 -1.30
C MET A 121 5.22 8.17 -0.02
N GLU A 122 3.93 8.26 0.33
CA GLU A 122 3.41 7.63 1.55
C GLU A 122 2.11 6.87 1.28
N GLY A 123 1.20 7.42 0.49
CA GLY A 123 -0.03 6.75 0.11
C GLY A 123 0.14 5.89 -1.14
N MET A 124 -0.33 4.64 -1.11
CA MET A 124 -0.55 3.84 -2.31
C MET A 124 -1.86 3.06 -2.18
N THR A 125 -2.63 2.98 -3.26
CA THR A 125 -3.75 2.04 -3.37
C THR A 125 -3.93 1.58 -4.80
N PHE A 126 -4.48 0.39 -4.98
CA PHE A 126 -4.98 -0.09 -6.28
C PHE A 126 -6.44 -0.48 -6.11
N THR A 127 -7.29 0.04 -6.99
CA THR A 127 -8.73 -0.27 -7.00
C THR A 127 -9.04 -1.53 -7.79
N ASP A 128 -8.16 -1.87 -8.74
CA ASP A 128 -8.13 -3.12 -9.48
C ASP A 128 -6.71 -3.34 -10.04
N SER A 129 -6.54 -4.35 -10.89
CA SER A 129 -5.22 -4.73 -11.44
C SER A 129 -4.64 -3.73 -12.44
N LEU A 130 -5.42 -2.76 -12.92
CA LEU A 130 -5.03 -1.74 -13.88
C LEU A 130 -4.98 -0.34 -13.28
N ASN A 131 -5.86 -0.05 -12.32
CA ASN A 131 -6.06 1.28 -11.75
C ASN A 131 -5.41 1.40 -10.36
N GLY A 132 -4.48 2.33 -10.23
CA GLY A 132 -3.74 2.58 -9.00
C GLY A 132 -3.39 4.04 -8.79
N PHE A 133 -3.11 4.40 -7.53
CA PHE A 133 -2.85 5.76 -7.09
C PHE A 133 -1.65 5.81 -6.17
N ILE A 134 -0.87 6.88 -6.31
CA ILE A 134 0.27 7.21 -5.46
C ILE A 134 0.09 8.63 -4.93
N GLY A 135 0.21 8.76 -3.62
CA GLY A 135 0.15 10.01 -2.89
C GLY A 135 1.55 10.46 -2.47
N THR A 136 1.87 11.73 -2.74
CA THR A 136 3.24 12.25 -2.60
C THR A 136 3.35 13.51 -1.76
N LEU A 137 4.58 13.90 -1.44
CA LEU A 137 5.00 15.25 -1.05
C LEU A 137 5.77 15.87 -2.22
N PRO A 138 5.43 17.08 -2.72
CA PRO A 138 4.29 17.91 -2.34
C PRO A 138 2.95 17.20 -2.62
N ALA A 139 1.87 17.69 -2.03
CA ALA A 139 0.53 17.08 -2.06
C ALA A 139 0.01 16.90 -3.50
N ARG A 140 0.38 15.78 -4.11
CA ARG A 140 -0.03 15.38 -5.46
C ARG A 140 -0.51 13.95 -5.42
N ILE A 141 -1.35 13.63 -6.40
CA ILE A 141 -1.89 12.30 -6.61
C ILE A 141 -1.55 11.94 -8.05
N TYR A 142 -0.77 10.87 -8.21
CA TYR A 142 -0.48 10.26 -9.50
C TYR A 142 -1.37 9.03 -9.66
N LYS A 143 -1.85 8.78 -10.88
CA LYS A 143 -2.72 7.67 -11.23
C LYS A 143 -2.10 6.85 -12.35
N THR A 144 -2.31 5.54 -12.30
CA THR A 144 -2.12 4.63 -13.43
C THR A 144 -3.46 4.02 -13.82
N THR A 145 -3.63 3.72 -15.11
CA THR A 145 -4.79 2.99 -15.66
C THR A 145 -4.36 1.78 -16.49
N ASN A 146 -3.08 1.44 -16.46
CA ASN A 146 -2.47 0.36 -17.25
C ASN A 146 -1.55 -0.52 -16.38
N GLY A 147 -1.87 -0.65 -15.09
CA GLY A 147 -1.16 -1.53 -14.18
C GLY A 147 0.28 -1.07 -13.96
N GLY A 148 0.50 0.23 -13.75
CA GLY A 148 1.79 0.80 -13.41
C GLY A 148 2.78 0.93 -14.57
N GLN A 149 2.39 0.62 -15.81
CA GLN A 149 3.24 0.83 -16.98
C GLN A 149 3.46 2.33 -17.26
N GLY A 150 2.47 3.17 -16.95
CA GLY A 150 2.59 4.62 -16.99
C GLY A 150 1.77 5.29 -15.89
N TRP A 151 2.21 6.49 -15.49
CA TRP A 151 1.60 7.29 -14.44
C TRP A 151 1.40 8.72 -14.90
N HIS A 152 0.24 9.30 -14.60
CA HIS A 152 -0.04 10.71 -14.86
C HIS A 152 -0.50 11.43 -13.59
N ARG A 153 -0.18 12.72 -13.50
CA ARG A 153 -0.64 13.56 -12.39
C ARG A 153 -2.12 13.87 -12.57
N THR A 154 -2.89 13.70 -11.51
CA THR A 154 -4.32 14.03 -11.45
C THR A 154 -4.54 15.49 -11.04
N ASN A 155 -5.74 16.01 -11.29
CA ASN A 155 -6.09 17.37 -10.89
C ASN A 155 -6.62 17.41 -9.46
N ILE A 156 -6.14 18.36 -8.66
CA ILE A 156 -6.71 18.64 -7.34
C ILE A 156 -7.19 20.08 -7.30
N THR A 157 -8.51 20.24 -7.35
CA THR A 157 -9.15 21.56 -7.38
C THR A 157 -9.09 22.23 -6.02
N GLY A 158 -8.69 23.50 -6.00
CA GLY A 158 -8.57 24.30 -4.77
C GLY A 158 -7.27 24.09 -3.99
N LEU A 159 -6.26 23.50 -4.65
CA LEU A 159 -4.89 23.37 -4.16
C LEU A 159 -3.88 23.93 -5.16
N VAL A 160 -2.80 24.45 -4.59
CA VAL A 160 -1.50 24.61 -5.27
C VAL A 160 -0.52 23.66 -4.61
N ASP A 161 0.59 23.36 -5.28
CA ASP A 161 1.66 22.53 -4.68
C ASP A 161 2.00 23.05 -3.29
N SER A 162 2.00 22.13 -2.32
CA SER A 162 2.01 22.48 -0.91
C SER A 162 2.87 21.50 -0.11
N SER A 163 3.37 21.96 1.04
CA SER A 163 4.35 21.25 1.88
C SER A 163 3.79 20.08 2.71
N TRP A 164 2.69 19.47 2.27
CA TRP A 164 2.06 18.34 2.95
C TRP A 164 1.91 17.14 2.01
N VAL A 165 1.70 15.96 2.59
CA VAL A 165 1.78 14.66 1.90
C VAL A 165 0.40 13.98 1.83
N ILE A 166 0.10 13.35 0.70
CA ILE A 166 -1.08 12.48 0.60
C ILE A 166 -0.74 11.11 1.17
N ILE A 167 -1.43 10.70 2.23
CA ILE A 167 -1.04 9.56 3.07
C ILE A 167 -1.90 8.31 2.87
N LYS A 168 -3.16 8.47 2.44
CA LYS A 168 -4.07 7.32 2.30
C LYS A 168 -5.20 7.61 1.33
N PHE A 169 -5.67 6.54 0.72
CA PHE A 169 -6.80 6.54 -0.20
C PHE A 169 -7.85 5.53 0.27
N PHE A 170 -9.10 5.78 -0.09
CA PHE A 170 -10.20 4.85 0.07
C PHE A 170 -11.18 5.03 -1.09
N PHE A 171 -11.53 3.96 -1.78
CA PHE A 171 -12.53 3.98 -2.85
C PHE A 171 -13.72 3.13 -2.43
N LEU A 172 -14.91 3.72 -2.54
CA LEU A 172 -16.18 3.02 -2.32
C LEU A 172 -16.66 2.34 -3.61
N THR A 173 -16.41 2.98 -4.74
CA THR A 173 -16.67 2.45 -6.08
C THR A 173 -15.51 2.81 -6.99
N LYS A 174 -15.50 2.32 -8.23
CA LYS A 174 -14.50 2.71 -9.23
C LYS A 174 -14.47 4.22 -9.50
N ASP A 175 -15.58 4.93 -9.28
CA ASP A 175 -15.71 6.36 -9.59
C ASP A 175 -15.66 7.25 -8.33
N ILE A 176 -16.09 6.73 -7.17
CA ILE A 176 -16.22 7.49 -5.92
C ILE A 176 -15.16 7.06 -4.91
N GLY A 177 -14.31 7.99 -4.52
CA GLY A 177 -13.25 7.76 -3.53
C GLY A 177 -12.82 9.02 -2.79
N TRP A 178 -11.96 8.82 -1.80
CA TRP A 178 -11.38 9.84 -0.94
C TRP A 178 -9.87 9.66 -0.86
N ALA A 179 -9.18 10.78 -0.78
CA ALA A 179 -7.77 10.86 -0.46
C ALA A 179 -7.62 11.76 0.76
N ILE A 180 -6.75 11.37 1.69
CA ILE A 180 -6.45 12.15 2.87
C ILE A 180 -4.98 12.52 2.92
N SER A 181 -4.72 13.64 3.54
CA SER A 181 -3.39 14.07 3.94
C SER A 181 -3.34 14.35 5.44
N ASN A 182 -2.18 14.78 5.92
CA ASN A 182 -2.04 15.33 7.27
C ASN A 182 -2.73 16.70 7.47
N LYS A 183 -3.42 17.25 6.46
CA LYS A 183 -4.09 18.57 6.55
C LYS A 183 -5.51 18.61 5.99
N ARG A 184 -5.84 17.79 4.99
CA ARG A 184 -7.07 17.91 4.22
C ARG A 184 -7.65 16.55 3.85
N ILE A 185 -8.93 16.60 3.54
CA ILE A 185 -9.69 15.49 2.95
C ILE A 185 -10.14 15.93 1.57
N MET A 186 -9.93 15.08 0.58
CA MET A 186 -10.36 15.28 -0.80
C MET A 186 -11.29 14.14 -1.20
N LYS A 187 -12.18 14.43 -2.15
CA LYS A 187 -13.11 13.45 -2.73
C LYS A 187 -13.04 13.52 -4.25
N THR A 188 -13.17 12.37 -4.89
CA THR A 188 -13.41 12.22 -6.33
C THR A 188 -14.77 11.59 -6.58
N ASN A 189 -15.34 11.89 -7.74
CA ASN A 189 -16.54 11.28 -8.30
C ASN A 189 -16.35 10.81 -9.76
N ASP A 190 -15.11 10.79 -10.25
CA ASP A 190 -14.73 10.43 -11.62
C ASP A 190 -13.54 9.45 -11.67
N GLY A 191 -13.39 8.65 -10.61
CA GLY A 191 -12.34 7.64 -10.52
C GLY A 191 -10.96 8.25 -10.34
N GLY A 192 -10.89 9.42 -9.70
CA GLY A 192 -9.66 10.07 -9.30
C GLY A 192 -8.94 10.83 -10.41
N GLU A 193 -9.61 11.18 -11.51
CA GLU A 193 -9.05 12.13 -12.48
C GLU A 193 -9.09 13.55 -11.91
N ASN A 194 -10.18 13.89 -11.19
CA ASN A 194 -10.31 15.14 -10.46
C ASN A 194 -10.65 14.89 -8.98
N TRP A 195 -9.97 15.66 -8.12
CA TRP A 195 -10.15 15.64 -6.67
C TRP A 195 -10.60 17.01 -6.17
N PHE A 196 -11.60 17.03 -5.30
CA PHE A 196 -12.17 18.24 -4.70
C PHE A 196 -11.90 18.23 -3.19
N VAL A 197 -11.27 19.29 -2.68
CA VAL A 197 -11.05 19.48 -1.24
C VAL A 197 -12.40 19.65 -0.54
N LEU A 198 -12.70 18.76 0.42
CA LEU A 198 -13.91 18.82 1.24
C LEU A 198 -13.72 19.59 2.55
N TYR A 199 -12.51 19.52 3.12
CA TYR A 199 -12.18 20.14 4.41
C TYR A 199 -10.80 20.81 4.34
N LYS A 200 -10.68 21.99 4.95
CA LYS A 200 -9.46 22.81 4.99
C LYS A 200 -8.92 22.94 6.40
#